data_AF-A0A1C1CKI9-F1
#
_entry.id   AF-A0A1C1CKI9-F1
#
_cell.length_a   1.000
_cell.length_b   1.000
_cell.length_c   1.000
_cell.angle_alpha   90.00
_cell.angle_beta   90.00
_cell.angle_gamma   90.00
#
_symmetry.space_group_name_H-M   'P 1'
#
loop_
_entity.id
_entity.type
_entity.pdbx_description
1 polymer ?
#
loop_
_entity_poly.entity_id
_entity_poly.type
_entity_poly.pdbx_seq_one_letter_code
_entity_poly.pdbx_strand_id
1 'polypeptide(L)'
;MLDSLYRHHRVTHVWLDMLCINQSDETDKSKQVLMMGEIFKRAEKVYAWLGEADRQMDCIFDVLLDFRDRKADTVLSTHLDAAERLFEHREMFREIYQERAGSLPEPRESDDETLHEEFNWLRPLNVRPFWGRLWIVQELILAKEVIVCCGTKCIALDDIYGLSLDWGSFEQGFNAGQMDYTALIDIAEELPPLVPEQEENRMVETGESDDTTITLQHPEASPMDASEKSKSYSRGWKTIQAIRGHRRRREILRSERAAEPPHSMVVEMSEQGDVAKIDEVVEVYARHKCSDPKDKVYGLRELVEEWRKKLTPYYKKSVLEVFLDVARLDLFKQENHGGVHVAFRLWSEMGLGDREKFNDCLRQHFPEIYSRHVSRL
;
A
#
# COMPACT_ATOMS: atom_id res chain seq x y z
N MET A 1 21.12 -2.32 -0.52
CA MET A 1 20.45 -0.99 -0.41
C MET A 1 21.32 0.13 0.14
N LEU A 2 22.11 -0.11 1.17
CA LEU A 2 22.86 0.99 1.77
C LEU A 2 24.10 1.38 0.96
N ASP A 3 24.75 0.42 0.29
CA ASP A 3 26.03 0.68 -0.38
C ASP A 3 25.90 1.64 -1.57
N SER A 4 24.89 1.47 -2.43
CA SER A 4 24.77 2.39 -3.57
C SER A 4 24.13 3.73 -3.23
N LEU A 5 23.29 3.81 -2.18
CA LEU A 5 22.90 5.11 -1.60
C LEU A 5 24.14 5.86 -1.10
N TYR A 6 25.15 5.14 -0.60
CA TYR A 6 26.43 5.70 -0.17
C TYR A 6 27.31 6.14 -1.36
N ARG A 7 27.36 5.34 -2.43
CA ARG A 7 28.09 5.67 -3.68
C ARG A 7 27.48 6.89 -4.38
N HIS A 8 26.16 7.01 -4.36
CA HIS A 8 25.47 8.23 -4.77
C HIS A 8 25.59 9.30 -3.68
N HIS A 9 26.63 10.14 -3.75
CA HIS A 9 26.91 11.25 -2.83
C HIS A 9 25.74 12.27 -2.60
N ARG A 10 24.60 12.08 -3.26
CA ARG A 10 23.37 12.85 -3.04
C ARG A 10 22.59 12.39 -1.82
N VAL A 11 22.63 11.10 -1.45
CA VAL A 11 21.86 10.59 -0.29
C VAL A 11 22.74 10.58 0.94
N THR A 12 22.49 11.51 1.86
CA THR A 12 23.32 11.71 3.06
C THR A 12 22.76 11.05 4.31
N HIS A 13 21.45 10.80 4.35
CA HIS A 13 20.77 10.26 5.53
C HIS A 13 19.74 9.22 5.09
N VAL A 14 19.85 8.02 5.64
CA VAL A 14 18.92 6.91 5.40
C VAL A 14 18.37 6.45 6.73
N TRP A 15 17.06 6.29 6.81
CA TRP A 15 16.37 5.71 7.95
C TRP A 15 15.77 4.38 7.53
N LEU A 16 16.14 3.31 8.24
CA LEU A 16 15.60 1.96 8.03
C LEU A 16 15.00 1.51 9.36
N ASP A 17 13.70 1.25 9.39
CA ASP A 17 12.96 0.86 10.59
C ASP A 17 13.60 -0.33 11.32
N MET A 18 14.12 -1.31 10.57
CA MET A 18 14.77 -2.49 11.13
C MET A 18 16.11 -2.22 11.82
N LEU A 19 16.81 -1.13 11.45
CA LEU A 19 18.13 -0.77 12.00
C LEU A 19 18.04 0.38 13.00
N CYS A 20 17.16 1.34 12.76
CA CYS A 20 17.03 2.56 13.56
C CYS A 20 16.16 2.36 14.80
N ILE A 21 15.40 1.25 14.88
CA ILE A 21 14.55 0.92 16.02
C ILE A 21 15.12 -0.32 16.70
N ASN A 22 15.45 -0.21 17.98
CA ASN A 22 15.75 -1.38 18.79
C ASN A 22 14.45 -2.14 19.09
N GLN A 23 14.13 -3.12 18.22
CA GLN A 23 12.91 -3.92 18.33
C GLN A 23 12.81 -4.74 19.63
N SER A 24 13.94 -4.92 20.35
CA SER A 24 13.97 -5.61 21.64
C SER A 24 13.71 -4.70 22.85
N ASP A 25 13.73 -3.37 22.67
CA ASP A 25 13.45 -2.40 23.72
C ASP A 25 12.11 -1.70 23.45
N GLU A 26 11.07 -2.08 24.20
CA GLU A 26 9.75 -1.47 24.10
C GLU A 26 9.74 0.04 24.37
N THR A 27 10.69 0.55 25.16
CA THR A 27 10.80 1.98 25.46
C THR A 27 11.34 2.74 24.26
N ASP A 28 12.36 2.22 23.59
CA ASP A 28 12.85 2.77 22.32
C ASP A 28 11.79 2.64 21.22
N LYS A 29 11.23 1.44 21.03
CA LYS A 29 10.15 1.20 20.05
C LYS A 29 8.99 2.19 20.21
N SER A 30 8.56 2.46 21.44
CA SER A 30 7.50 3.44 21.72
C SER A 30 7.87 4.85 21.24
N LYS A 31 9.11 5.30 21.48
CA LYS A 31 9.60 6.61 21.04
C LYS A 31 9.75 6.69 19.53
N GLN A 32 10.32 5.66 18.91
CA GLN A 32 10.54 5.60 17.46
C GLN A 32 9.21 5.56 16.71
N VAL A 33 8.27 4.73 17.14
CA VAL A 33 6.93 4.63 16.53
C VAL A 33 6.15 5.94 16.66
N LEU A 34 6.32 6.69 17.75
CA LEU A 34 5.73 8.01 17.90
C LEU A 34 6.25 9.00 16.83
N MET A 35 7.51 8.89 16.39
CA MET A 35 8.11 9.79 15.41
C MET A 35 8.03 9.30 13.95
N MET A 36 7.76 8.02 13.69
CA MET A 36 7.72 7.43 12.33
C MET A 36 6.87 8.24 11.36
N GLY A 37 5.71 8.73 11.81
CA GLY A 37 4.86 9.60 11.01
C GLY A 37 5.58 10.84 10.49
N GLU A 38 6.33 11.52 11.36
CA GLU A 38 7.12 12.70 10.98
C GLU A 38 8.33 12.34 10.11
N ILE A 39 8.94 11.17 10.34
CA ILE A 39 10.05 10.67 9.50
C ILE A 39 9.57 10.53 8.06
N PHE A 40 8.47 9.81 7.81
CA PHE A 40 7.94 9.62 6.46
C PHE A 40 7.44 10.92 5.83
N LYS A 41 6.81 11.81 6.60
CA LYS A 41 6.38 13.13 6.08
C LYS A 41 7.56 14.01 5.66
N ARG A 42 8.69 13.94 6.37
CA ARG A 42 9.84 14.81 6.15
C ARG A 42 10.82 14.25 5.14
N ALA A 43 10.89 12.93 5.02
CA ALA A 43 11.71 12.24 4.03
C ALA A 43 11.53 12.85 2.65
N GLU A 44 12.64 13.00 1.92
CA GLU A 44 12.62 13.39 0.52
C GLU A 44 11.93 12.31 -0.30
N LYS A 45 12.34 11.06 -0.09
CA LYS A 45 11.80 9.87 -0.75
C LYS A 45 11.61 8.74 0.24
N VAL A 46 10.60 7.90 -0.01
CA VAL A 46 10.40 6.62 0.65
C VAL A 46 10.49 5.50 -0.38
N TYR A 47 11.34 4.52 -0.10
CA TYR A 47 11.57 3.38 -0.99
C TYR A 47 10.80 2.16 -0.51
N ALA A 48 9.86 1.70 -1.33
CA ALA A 48 9.04 0.51 -1.10
C ALA A 48 9.70 -0.71 -1.74
N TRP A 49 10.33 -1.56 -0.94
CA TRP A 49 11.04 -2.75 -1.40
C TRP A 49 10.12 -3.98 -1.47
N LEU A 50 9.85 -4.49 -2.67
CA LEU A 50 8.98 -5.65 -2.92
C LEU A 50 9.73 -7.00 -2.86
N GLY A 51 11.04 -6.98 -2.61
CA GLY A 51 11.91 -8.15 -2.64
C GLY A 51 12.55 -8.38 -4.01
N GLU A 52 13.20 -9.53 -4.16
CA GLU A 52 13.81 -9.93 -5.43
C GLU A 52 12.80 -10.07 -6.57
N ALA A 53 13.27 -9.75 -7.77
CA ALA A 53 12.51 -9.97 -8.99
C ALA A 53 12.71 -11.42 -9.46
N ASP A 54 11.61 -12.12 -9.68
CA ASP A 54 11.61 -13.28 -10.57
C ASP A 54 11.49 -12.79 -12.02
N ARG A 55 11.61 -13.69 -13.01
CA ARG A 55 11.48 -13.34 -14.44
C ARG A 55 10.18 -12.59 -14.76
N GLN A 56 9.08 -12.94 -14.09
CA GLN A 56 7.78 -12.34 -14.35
C GLN A 56 7.71 -10.91 -13.83
N MET A 57 8.25 -10.67 -12.63
CA MET A 57 8.32 -9.35 -12.04
C MET A 57 9.30 -8.46 -12.81
N ASP A 58 10.43 -9.02 -13.25
CA ASP A 58 11.42 -8.31 -14.07
C ASP A 58 10.79 -7.81 -15.38
N CYS A 59 10.02 -8.68 -16.06
CA CYS A 59 9.24 -8.33 -17.24
C CYS A 59 8.16 -7.28 -16.95
N ILE A 60 7.43 -7.39 -15.84
CA ILE A 60 6.42 -6.39 -15.48
C ILE A 60 7.05 -5.01 -15.26
N PHE A 61 8.22 -4.94 -14.61
CA PHE A 61 8.93 -3.68 -14.47
C PHE A 61 9.41 -3.15 -15.82
N ASP A 62 9.87 -3.98 -16.76
CA ASP A 62 10.18 -3.52 -18.12
C ASP A 62 8.96 -2.91 -18.82
N VAL A 63 7.81 -3.58 -18.72
CA VAL A 63 6.54 -3.07 -19.28
C VAL A 63 6.16 -1.73 -18.66
N LEU A 64 6.22 -1.62 -17.33
CA LEU A 64 5.84 -0.39 -16.63
C LEU A 64 6.79 0.77 -16.94
N LEU A 65 8.10 0.51 -17.02
CA LEU A 65 9.11 1.51 -17.33
C LEU A 65 9.00 2.00 -18.78
N ASP A 66 8.85 1.07 -19.74
CA ASP A 66 8.66 1.42 -21.15
C ASP A 66 7.34 2.18 -21.35
N PHE A 67 6.27 1.76 -20.68
CA PHE A 67 5.00 2.48 -20.71
C PHE A 67 5.11 3.90 -20.16
N ARG A 68 5.82 4.08 -19.05
CA ARG A 68 6.10 5.42 -18.49
C ARG A 68 6.84 6.28 -19.52
N ASP A 69 7.89 5.75 -20.12
CA ASP A 69 8.74 6.49 -21.04
C ASP A 69 8.00 6.86 -22.33
N ARG A 70 7.33 5.89 -22.99
CA ARG A 70 6.52 6.18 -24.19
C ARG A 70 5.37 7.12 -23.90
N LYS A 71 4.72 7.00 -22.74
CA LYS A 71 3.64 7.92 -22.35
C LYS A 71 4.17 9.34 -22.18
N ALA A 72 5.35 9.53 -21.58
CA ALA A 72 5.96 10.85 -21.41
C ALA A 72 6.32 11.50 -22.75
N ASP A 73 6.73 10.70 -23.73
CA ASP A 73 7.07 11.16 -25.08
C ASP A 73 5.85 11.36 -26.00
N THR A 74 4.70 10.77 -25.66
CA THR A 74 3.49 10.80 -26.49
C THR A 74 2.67 12.06 -26.23
N VAL A 75 2.65 12.96 -27.22
CA VAL A 75 1.78 14.14 -27.22
C VAL A 75 0.43 13.80 -27.85
N LEU A 76 -0.55 13.43 -27.03
CA LEU A 76 -1.91 13.19 -27.49
C LEU A 76 -2.63 14.51 -27.84
N SER A 77 -3.42 14.50 -28.92
CA SER A 77 -4.21 15.65 -29.38
C SER A 77 -5.09 16.21 -28.25
N THR A 78 -5.16 17.53 -28.12
CA THR A 78 -6.00 18.22 -27.12
C THR A 78 -7.49 18.01 -27.33
N HIS A 79 -7.90 17.58 -28.53
CA HIS A 79 -9.30 17.29 -28.86
C HIS A 79 -9.81 15.97 -28.31
N LEU A 80 -8.90 15.06 -27.92
CA LEU A 80 -9.32 13.77 -27.38
C LEU A 80 -9.99 13.95 -26.02
N ASP A 81 -11.15 13.33 -25.86
CA ASP A 81 -11.79 13.23 -24.57
C ASP A 81 -11.08 12.22 -23.66
N ALA A 82 -11.53 12.10 -22.40
CA ALA A 82 -10.91 11.22 -21.43
C ALA A 82 -10.98 9.73 -21.83
N ALA A 83 -12.04 9.31 -22.53
CA ALA A 83 -12.24 7.93 -22.97
C ALA A 83 -11.35 7.60 -24.18
N GLU A 84 -11.19 8.54 -25.11
CA GLU A 84 -10.30 8.39 -26.26
C GLU A 84 -8.83 8.36 -25.82
N ARG A 85 -8.41 9.25 -24.90
CA ARG A 85 -7.06 9.18 -24.30
C ARG A 85 -6.85 7.84 -23.60
N LEU A 86 -7.83 7.40 -22.83
CA LEU A 86 -7.80 6.10 -22.16
C LEU A 86 -7.59 4.96 -23.17
N PHE A 87 -8.31 4.98 -24.28
CA PHE A 87 -8.16 3.98 -25.34
C PHE A 87 -6.72 3.94 -25.88
N GLU A 88 -6.15 5.08 -26.28
CA GLU A 88 -4.78 5.17 -26.79
C GLU A 88 -3.74 4.62 -25.81
N HIS A 89 -3.88 4.96 -24.53
CA HIS A 89 -2.94 4.48 -23.51
C HIS A 89 -3.09 3.00 -23.20
N ARG A 90 -4.30 2.45 -23.30
CA ARG A 90 -4.50 1.01 -23.16
C ARG A 90 -3.88 0.26 -24.32
N GLU A 91 -4.08 0.72 -25.55
CA GLU A 91 -3.46 0.10 -26.73
C GLU A 91 -1.94 0.16 -26.67
N MET A 92 -1.36 1.29 -26.27
CA MET A 92 0.08 1.40 -26.02
C MET A 92 0.54 0.42 -24.94
N PHE A 93 -0.19 0.27 -23.83
CA PHE A 93 0.18 -0.70 -22.79
C PHE A 93 0.11 -2.14 -23.30
N ARG A 94 -0.91 -2.50 -24.10
CA ARG A 94 -1.02 -3.82 -24.73
C ARG A 94 0.16 -4.11 -25.66
N GLU A 95 0.49 -3.17 -26.52
CA GLU A 95 1.62 -3.26 -27.45
C GLU A 95 2.93 -3.52 -26.70
N ILE A 96 3.23 -2.70 -25.68
CA ILE A 96 4.43 -2.85 -24.85
C ILE A 96 4.42 -4.18 -24.12
N TYR A 97 3.29 -4.59 -23.53
CA TYR A 97 3.20 -5.87 -22.85
C TYR A 97 3.52 -7.02 -23.80
N GLN A 98 2.93 -7.01 -25.00
CA GLN A 98 3.17 -8.03 -26.02
C GLN A 98 4.63 -8.04 -26.50
N GLU A 99 5.25 -6.89 -26.71
CA GLU A 99 6.66 -6.78 -27.10
C GLU A 99 7.62 -7.34 -26.04
N ARG A 100 7.37 -7.03 -24.76
CA ARG A 100 8.25 -7.41 -23.64
C ARG A 100 8.01 -8.84 -23.16
N ALA A 101 6.77 -9.31 -23.16
CA ALA A 101 6.39 -10.64 -22.68
C ALA A 101 6.27 -11.68 -23.80
N GLY A 102 6.31 -11.27 -25.07
CA GLY A 102 6.13 -12.13 -26.26
C GLY A 102 4.65 -12.40 -26.62
N SER A 103 3.75 -12.37 -25.65
CA SER A 103 2.31 -12.51 -25.84
C SER A 103 1.53 -11.78 -24.75
N LEU A 104 0.28 -11.44 -25.04
CA LEU A 104 -0.64 -10.96 -24.01
C LEU A 104 -1.02 -12.12 -23.06
N PRO A 105 -1.15 -11.89 -21.75
CA PRO A 105 -1.58 -12.93 -20.82
C PRO A 105 -3.02 -13.38 -21.09
N GLU A 106 -3.23 -14.70 -21.07
CA GLU A 106 -4.56 -15.29 -21.14
C GLU A 106 -5.38 -15.00 -19.86
N PRO A 107 -6.71 -14.81 -19.98
CA PRO A 107 -7.58 -14.66 -18.82
C PRO A 107 -7.50 -15.85 -17.87
N ARG A 108 -7.49 -15.58 -16.57
CA ARG A 108 -7.43 -16.61 -15.50
C ARG A 108 -8.72 -16.60 -14.72
N GLU A 109 -9.11 -17.75 -14.17
CA GLU A 109 -10.26 -17.85 -13.25
C GLU A 109 -10.13 -16.93 -12.02
N SER A 110 -8.89 -16.61 -11.64
CA SER A 110 -8.59 -15.77 -10.49
C SER A 110 -8.57 -14.27 -10.78
N ASP A 111 -8.86 -13.87 -12.01
CA ASP A 111 -8.92 -12.49 -12.43
C ASP A 111 -10.18 -11.80 -11.90
N ASP A 112 -10.06 -10.50 -11.64
CA ASP A 112 -11.19 -9.71 -11.18
C ASP A 112 -11.93 -9.18 -12.42
N GLU A 113 -13.12 -9.74 -12.70
CA GLU A 113 -13.98 -9.37 -13.83
C GLU A 113 -14.47 -7.92 -13.76
N THR A 114 -14.37 -7.27 -12.60
CA THR A 114 -14.69 -5.85 -12.44
C THR A 114 -13.56 -4.94 -12.92
N LEU A 115 -12.37 -5.49 -13.16
CA LEU A 115 -11.20 -4.79 -13.68
C LEU A 115 -11.03 -5.03 -15.17
N HIS A 116 -10.39 -4.07 -15.84
CA HIS A 116 -9.89 -4.30 -17.19
C HIS A 116 -8.76 -5.35 -17.19
N GLU A 117 -8.61 -6.09 -18.29
CA GLU A 117 -7.63 -7.18 -18.43
C GLU A 117 -6.19 -6.76 -18.11
N GLU A 118 -5.77 -5.57 -18.53
CA GLU A 118 -4.41 -5.05 -18.34
C GLU A 118 -4.03 -4.95 -16.86
N PHE A 119 -5.02 -4.73 -16.00
CA PHE A 119 -4.83 -4.68 -14.56
C PHE A 119 -4.62 -6.08 -13.99
N ASN A 120 -5.35 -7.06 -14.52
CA ASN A 120 -5.13 -8.45 -14.17
C ASN A 120 -3.72 -8.88 -14.60
N TRP A 121 -3.17 -8.34 -15.69
CA TRP A 121 -1.79 -8.64 -16.12
C TRP A 121 -0.72 -8.18 -15.11
N LEU A 122 -1.00 -7.15 -14.31
CA LEU A 122 -0.14 -6.69 -13.21
C LEU A 122 -0.30 -7.48 -11.90
N ARG A 123 -1.09 -8.54 -11.89
CA ARG A 123 -1.29 -9.37 -10.71
C ARG A 123 0.02 -9.78 -9.99
N PRO A 124 1.11 -10.18 -10.65
CA PRO A 124 2.34 -10.57 -9.95
C PRO A 124 2.93 -9.45 -9.08
N LEU A 125 2.72 -8.18 -9.45
CA LEU A 125 3.02 -7.02 -8.62
C LEU A 125 2.09 -6.95 -7.40
N ASN A 126 0.78 -7.08 -7.65
CA ASN A 126 -0.28 -6.84 -6.65
C ASN A 126 -0.37 -7.94 -5.59
N VAL A 127 0.10 -9.16 -5.87
CA VAL A 127 0.07 -10.28 -4.91
C VAL A 127 1.31 -10.33 -4.00
N ARG A 128 2.25 -9.39 -4.16
CA ARG A 128 3.46 -9.32 -3.32
C ARG A 128 3.10 -9.16 -1.84
N PRO A 129 3.72 -9.93 -0.92
CA PRO A 129 3.42 -9.85 0.51
C PRO A 129 3.58 -8.46 1.12
N PHE A 130 4.45 -7.62 0.53
CA PHE A 130 4.66 -6.23 0.91
C PHE A 130 3.34 -5.46 1.07
N TRP A 131 2.41 -5.58 0.11
CA TRP A 131 1.12 -4.87 0.13
C TRP A 131 0.19 -5.31 1.26
N GLY A 132 0.46 -6.46 1.88
CA GLY A 132 -0.28 -6.98 3.01
C GLY A 132 0.27 -6.52 4.36
N ARG A 133 1.35 -5.75 4.43
CA ARG A 133 1.95 -5.27 5.69
C ARG A 133 1.24 -4.01 6.19
N LEU A 134 1.02 -3.89 7.50
CA LEU A 134 0.32 -2.73 8.06
C LEU A 134 1.15 -1.44 7.99
N TRP A 135 2.45 -1.54 8.28
CA TRP A 135 3.32 -0.36 8.41
C TRP A 135 3.52 0.40 7.09
N ILE A 136 3.41 -0.28 5.94
CA ILE A 136 3.48 0.34 4.62
C ILE A 136 2.39 1.41 4.43
N VAL A 137 1.27 1.32 5.17
CA VAL A 137 0.19 2.30 5.05
C VAL A 137 0.69 3.70 5.45
N GLN A 138 1.39 3.82 6.58
CA GLN A 138 2.01 5.11 6.95
C GLN A 138 3.14 5.49 6.01
N GLU A 139 4.01 4.54 5.67
CA GLU A 139 5.15 4.76 4.78
C GLU A 139 4.70 5.40 3.47
N LEU A 140 3.69 4.83 2.82
CA LEU A 140 3.30 5.20 1.47
C LEU A 140 2.31 6.38 1.43
N ILE A 141 1.43 6.54 2.44
CA ILE A 141 0.50 7.67 2.47
C ILE A 141 1.20 8.97 2.89
N LEU A 142 2.14 8.88 3.84
CA LEU A 142 2.75 10.07 4.44
C LEU A 142 3.90 10.65 3.62
N ALA A 143 4.58 9.81 2.84
CA ALA A 143 5.70 10.19 1.98
C ALA A 143 5.35 11.29 0.98
N LYS A 144 6.32 12.16 0.69
CA LYS A 144 6.22 13.11 -0.43
C LYS A 144 6.28 12.35 -1.75
N GLU A 145 7.36 11.62 -1.95
CA GLU A 145 7.63 10.79 -3.12
C GLU A 145 7.83 9.34 -2.66
N VAL A 146 7.19 8.40 -3.36
CA VAL A 146 7.37 6.96 -3.12
C VAL A 146 7.95 6.33 -4.37
N ILE A 147 9.05 5.59 -4.20
CA ILE A 147 9.66 4.79 -5.25
C ILE A 147 9.47 3.31 -4.91
N VAL A 148 8.80 2.56 -5.78
CA VAL A 148 8.60 1.12 -5.65
C VAL A 148 9.72 0.40 -6.37
N CYS A 149 10.39 -0.51 -5.68
CA CYS A 149 11.52 -1.27 -6.19
C CYS A 149 11.28 -2.77 -6.05
N CYS A 150 11.67 -3.55 -7.06
CA CYS A 150 11.67 -5.00 -7.02
C CYS A 150 12.83 -5.56 -7.83
N GLY A 151 13.63 -6.43 -7.21
CA GLY A 151 14.94 -6.75 -7.75
C GLY A 151 15.65 -5.44 -8.11
N THR A 152 16.31 -5.44 -9.24
CA THR A 152 17.13 -4.31 -9.65
C THR A 152 16.33 -3.18 -10.28
N LYS A 153 15.00 -3.25 -10.38
CA LYS A 153 14.20 -2.23 -11.07
C LYS A 153 13.41 -1.39 -10.07
N CYS A 154 13.29 -0.10 -10.35
CA CYS A 154 12.54 0.85 -9.55
C CYS A 154 11.69 1.77 -10.42
N ILE A 155 10.51 2.14 -9.92
CA ILE A 155 9.54 3.01 -10.59
C ILE A 155 8.83 3.89 -9.54
N ALA A 156 8.43 5.11 -9.88
CA ALA A 156 7.64 5.90 -8.94
C ALA A 156 6.28 5.23 -8.71
N LEU A 157 5.77 5.27 -7.48
CA LEU A 157 4.45 4.71 -7.16
C LEU A 157 3.36 5.36 -8.02
N ASP A 158 3.51 6.66 -8.33
CA ASP A 158 2.57 7.43 -9.14
C ASP A 158 2.57 7.03 -10.63
N ASP A 159 3.66 6.43 -11.12
CA ASP A 159 3.74 5.87 -12.48
C ASP A 159 3.03 4.50 -12.57
N ILE A 160 3.06 3.68 -11.52
CA ILE A 160 2.31 2.40 -11.45
C ILE A 160 0.80 2.67 -11.55
N TYR A 161 0.34 3.76 -10.92
CA TYR A 161 -1.07 4.16 -10.89
C TYR A 161 -1.64 4.64 -12.22
N GLY A 162 -0.80 4.77 -13.26
CA GLY A 162 -1.25 5.01 -14.62
C GLY A 162 -2.27 3.98 -15.12
N LEU A 163 -2.42 2.84 -14.44
CA LEU A 163 -3.26 1.73 -14.87
C LEU A 163 -4.43 1.47 -13.89
N SER A 164 -5.23 2.45 -13.46
CA SER A 164 -6.25 2.32 -12.37
C SER A 164 -7.69 2.74 -12.74
N LEU A 165 -8.71 2.05 -12.18
CA LEU A 165 -10.17 2.12 -12.47
C LEU A 165 -10.80 3.52 -12.50
N ASP A 166 -10.25 4.49 -11.79
CA ASP A 166 -10.70 5.90 -11.81
C ASP A 166 -9.88 6.72 -12.82
N TRP A 167 -9.81 6.25 -14.07
CA TRP A 167 -8.95 6.80 -15.12
C TRP A 167 -9.25 8.26 -15.48
N GLY A 168 -10.35 8.85 -14.96
CA GLY A 168 -10.59 10.29 -15.00
C GLY A 168 -9.48 11.13 -14.35
N SER A 169 -8.55 10.53 -13.59
CA SER A 169 -7.37 11.21 -13.01
C SER A 169 -6.04 10.87 -13.68
N PHE A 170 -6.06 10.17 -14.82
CA PHE A 170 -4.86 9.70 -15.54
C PHE A 170 -3.89 10.81 -15.98
N GLU A 171 -4.36 12.06 -16.03
CA GLU A 171 -3.57 13.24 -16.35
C GLU A 171 -2.44 13.52 -15.34
N GLN A 172 -2.46 12.94 -14.14
CA GLN A 172 -1.62 13.43 -13.04
C GLN A 172 -0.37 12.60 -12.74
N GLY A 173 -0.23 11.40 -13.28
CA GLY A 173 0.81 10.45 -12.85
C GLY A 173 2.23 10.69 -13.36
N PHE A 174 2.42 11.40 -14.49
CA PHE A 174 3.65 11.27 -15.29
C PHE A 174 4.46 12.56 -15.44
N ASN A 175 4.28 13.52 -14.53
CA ASN A 175 5.02 14.79 -14.57
C ASN A 175 6.19 14.80 -13.59
N ALA A 176 7.28 14.08 -13.90
CA ALA A 176 8.61 14.35 -13.37
C ALA A 176 9.67 13.64 -14.23
N GLY A 177 10.75 14.35 -14.57
CA GLY A 177 11.77 13.86 -15.50
C GLY A 177 12.49 12.58 -15.05
N GLN A 178 13.23 11.97 -15.98
CA GLN A 178 14.08 10.80 -15.73
C GLN A 178 14.86 10.93 -14.42
N MET A 179 14.54 10.05 -13.47
CA MET A 179 15.31 9.92 -12.24
C MET A 179 16.16 8.67 -12.32
N ASP A 180 17.47 8.88 -12.14
CA ASP A 180 18.47 7.82 -12.14
C ASP A 180 18.35 7.00 -10.86
N TYR A 181 17.81 5.78 -10.99
CA TYR A 181 17.71 4.80 -9.91
C TYR A 181 18.86 3.79 -9.95
N THR A 182 19.87 3.94 -10.82
CA THR A 182 20.97 2.97 -11.03
C THR A 182 21.58 2.52 -9.72
N ALA A 183 21.65 3.41 -8.74
CA ALA A 183 22.15 3.06 -7.44
C ALA A 183 21.34 1.91 -6.79
N LEU A 184 20.02 2.04 -6.77
CA LEU A 184 19.09 1.09 -6.16
C LEU A 184 19.03 -0.24 -6.90
N ILE A 185 19.39 -0.23 -8.18
CA ILE A 185 19.46 -1.42 -9.04
C ILE A 185 20.55 -2.37 -8.51
N ASP A 186 21.77 -1.88 -8.33
CA ASP A 186 22.93 -2.64 -7.81
C ASP A 186 22.68 -3.25 -6.42
N ILE A 187 21.80 -2.60 -5.67
CA ILE A 187 21.53 -2.83 -4.25
C ILE A 187 20.69 -4.06 -3.98
N ALA A 188 19.77 -4.32 -4.91
CA ALA A 188 18.85 -5.42 -4.85
C ALA A 188 19.58 -6.74 -5.06
N GLU A 189 20.56 -6.72 -5.97
CA GLU A 189 21.41 -7.86 -6.30
C GLU A 189 22.15 -8.44 -5.08
N GLU A 190 22.36 -7.63 -4.03
CA GLU A 190 23.14 -8.02 -2.84
C GLU A 190 22.30 -8.54 -1.66
N LEU A 191 20.97 -8.39 -1.67
CA LEU A 191 20.14 -8.77 -0.51
C LEU A 191 19.70 -10.24 -0.61
N PRO A 192 19.85 -11.04 0.47
CA PRO A 192 19.37 -12.41 0.46
C PRO A 192 17.83 -12.46 0.30
N PRO A 193 17.30 -13.45 -0.42
CA PRO A 193 15.89 -13.53 -0.74
C PRO A 193 15.02 -13.59 0.53
N LEU A 194 13.92 -12.84 0.51
CA LEU A 194 12.96 -12.74 1.63
C LEU A 194 12.13 -14.02 1.85
N VAL A 195 12.21 -14.98 0.93
CA VAL A 195 11.54 -16.29 1.08
C VAL A 195 12.65 -17.31 1.32
N PRO A 196 12.62 -18.07 2.43
CA PRO A 196 13.54 -19.19 2.62
C PRO A 196 13.36 -20.14 1.44
N GLU A 197 14.45 -20.48 0.76
CA GLU A 197 14.50 -21.49 -0.30
C GLU A 197 13.74 -22.74 0.16
N GLN A 198 12.61 -23.04 -0.47
CA GLN A 198 12.00 -24.36 -0.33
C GLN A 198 12.85 -25.33 -1.15
N GLU A 199 13.33 -26.37 -0.48
CA GLU A 199 14.25 -27.39 -0.99
C GLU A 199 13.93 -27.80 -2.43
N GLU A 200 14.97 -27.74 -3.28
CA GLU A 200 14.98 -28.19 -4.67
C GLU A 200 14.36 -29.59 -4.81
N ASN A 201 13.15 -29.64 -5.35
CA ASN A 201 12.62 -30.87 -5.90
C ASN A 201 13.43 -31.22 -7.15
N ARG A 202 14.36 -32.16 -6.99
CA ARG A 202 15.13 -32.84 -8.04
C ARG A 202 14.21 -33.23 -9.21
N MET A 203 14.34 -32.54 -10.33
CA MET A 203 13.77 -32.96 -11.60
C MET A 203 14.83 -33.60 -12.47
N VAL A 204 14.45 -34.76 -13.00
CA VAL A 204 15.25 -35.72 -13.75
C VAL A 204 15.58 -35.19 -15.15
N GLU A 205 16.81 -35.42 -15.57
CA GLU A 205 17.35 -35.14 -16.90
C GLU A 205 16.54 -35.80 -18.01
N THR A 206 16.06 -35.03 -18.99
CA THR A 206 15.74 -35.54 -20.33
C THR A 206 16.03 -34.49 -21.40
N GLY A 207 17.01 -34.81 -22.26
CA GLY A 207 16.90 -34.71 -23.72
C GLY A 207 17.00 -33.32 -24.37
N GLU A 208 18.11 -33.14 -25.10
CA GLU A 208 18.41 -32.10 -26.09
C GLU A 208 17.30 -31.91 -27.16
N SER A 209 16.92 -30.65 -27.44
CA SER A 209 16.88 -30.07 -28.80
C SER A 209 16.29 -28.65 -28.80
N ASP A 210 16.94 -27.77 -29.56
CA ASP A 210 16.68 -26.35 -29.82
C ASP A 210 15.24 -25.99 -30.28
N ASP A 211 14.64 -24.97 -29.67
CA ASP A 211 14.14 -23.74 -30.33
C ASP A 211 13.60 -22.76 -29.24
N THR A 212 14.17 -21.57 -29.12
CA THR A 212 13.84 -20.60 -28.06
C THR A 212 12.50 -19.89 -28.31
N THR A 213 11.39 -20.58 -28.04
CA THR A 213 10.09 -19.93 -27.81
C THR A 213 9.87 -19.91 -26.30
N ILE A 214 9.91 -18.72 -25.68
CA ILE A 214 9.69 -18.56 -24.24
C ILE A 214 8.20 -18.78 -23.96
N THR A 215 7.81 -20.04 -23.79
CA THR A 215 6.54 -20.38 -23.16
C THR A 215 6.77 -20.28 -21.66
N LEU A 216 6.25 -19.21 -21.05
CA LEU A 216 6.30 -19.02 -19.60
C LEU A 216 5.52 -20.16 -18.93
N GLN A 217 6.23 -21.22 -18.50
CA GLN A 217 5.63 -22.30 -17.72
C GLN A 217 5.49 -21.84 -16.27
N HIS A 218 4.24 -21.85 -15.79
CA HIS A 218 3.84 -21.26 -14.52
C HIS A 218 3.84 -22.31 -13.40
N PRO A 219 4.43 -22.03 -12.22
CA PRO A 219 4.38 -22.97 -11.11
C PRO A 219 2.98 -22.98 -10.50
N GLU A 220 2.31 -24.13 -10.57
CA GLU A 220 1.08 -24.39 -9.84
C GLU A 220 1.39 -24.40 -8.34
N ALA A 221 1.00 -23.32 -7.65
CA ALA A 221 1.17 -23.21 -6.20
C ALA A 221 0.19 -24.13 -5.44
N SER A 222 0.72 -24.71 -4.35
CA SER A 222 0.11 -25.66 -3.40
C SER A 222 -1.35 -25.38 -2.98
N PRO A 223 -2.10 -26.43 -2.59
CA PRO A 223 -3.55 -26.38 -2.47
C PRO A 223 -4.00 -25.53 -1.27
N MET A 224 -4.51 -24.34 -1.55
CA MET A 224 -5.41 -23.57 -0.70
C MET A 224 -6.78 -23.45 -1.37
N ASP A 225 -7.83 -23.36 -0.54
CA ASP A 225 -9.23 -23.27 -0.98
C ASP A 225 -9.47 -22.07 -1.91
N ALA A 226 -10.26 -22.30 -2.97
CA ALA A 226 -10.51 -21.35 -4.05
C ALA A 226 -11.15 -20.03 -3.58
N SER A 227 -11.95 -20.10 -2.50
CA SER A 227 -12.61 -18.94 -1.91
C SER A 227 -11.66 -17.97 -1.19
N GLU A 228 -10.59 -18.49 -0.56
CA GLU A 228 -9.54 -17.69 0.08
C GLU A 228 -8.55 -17.15 -0.93
N LYS A 229 -8.26 -17.95 -1.98
CA LYS A 229 -7.44 -17.55 -3.13
C LYS A 229 -7.95 -16.22 -3.72
N SER A 230 -9.16 -16.19 -4.26
CA SER A 230 -9.74 -14.97 -4.88
C SER A 230 -9.66 -13.73 -3.97
N LYS A 231 -10.01 -13.88 -2.68
CA LYS A 231 -9.99 -12.78 -1.70
C LYS A 231 -8.59 -12.24 -1.39
N SER A 232 -7.57 -13.10 -1.36
CA SER A 232 -6.20 -12.66 -1.09
C SER A 232 -5.62 -11.89 -2.28
N TYR A 233 -5.94 -12.30 -3.50
CA TYR A 233 -5.35 -11.74 -4.71
C TYR A 233 -5.83 -10.32 -5.03
N SER A 234 -7.10 -10.01 -4.79
CA SER A 234 -7.64 -8.64 -4.95
C SER A 234 -7.09 -7.65 -3.90
N ARG A 235 -6.44 -8.13 -2.83
CA ARG A 235 -6.17 -7.33 -1.63
C ARG A 235 -5.03 -6.33 -1.82
N GLY A 236 -3.93 -6.72 -2.46
CA GLY A 236 -2.82 -5.81 -2.66
C GLY A 236 -3.21 -4.66 -3.59
N TRP A 237 -3.98 -4.95 -4.65
CA TRP A 237 -4.54 -3.91 -5.51
C TRP A 237 -5.48 -2.95 -4.76
N LYS A 238 -6.44 -3.48 -3.96
CA LYS A 238 -7.30 -2.63 -3.11
C LYS A 238 -6.49 -1.74 -2.16
N THR A 239 -5.36 -2.23 -1.67
CA THR A 239 -4.45 -1.45 -0.82
C THR A 239 -3.78 -0.33 -1.60
N ILE A 240 -3.22 -0.65 -2.77
CA ILE A 240 -2.60 0.28 -3.71
C ILE A 240 -3.59 1.41 -4.04
N GLN A 241 -4.82 1.07 -4.43
CA GLN A 241 -5.87 2.06 -4.72
C GLN A 241 -6.24 2.93 -3.52
N ALA A 242 -6.43 2.33 -2.34
CA ALA A 242 -6.78 3.09 -1.14
C ALA A 242 -5.67 4.06 -0.72
N ILE A 243 -4.40 3.64 -0.81
CA ILE A 243 -3.24 4.50 -0.55
C ILE A 243 -3.21 5.68 -1.52
N ARG A 244 -3.45 5.46 -2.82
CA ARG A 244 -3.57 6.53 -3.81
C ARG A 244 -4.68 7.52 -3.44
N GLY A 245 -5.88 7.01 -3.13
CA GLY A 245 -7.02 7.84 -2.77
C GLY A 245 -6.75 8.73 -1.55
N HIS A 246 -5.99 8.23 -0.58
CA HIS A 246 -5.52 9.04 0.55
C HIS A 246 -4.44 10.06 0.15
N ARG A 247 -3.44 9.67 -0.65
CA ARG A 247 -2.40 10.59 -1.15
C ARG A 247 -3.02 11.75 -1.92
N ARG A 248 -3.98 11.48 -2.82
CA ARG A 248 -4.64 12.51 -3.64
C ARG A 248 -5.48 13.49 -2.82
N ARG A 249 -6.29 13.00 -1.89
CA ARG A 249 -7.07 13.87 -0.98
C ARG A 249 -6.17 14.82 -0.21
N ARG A 250 -5.02 14.32 0.25
CA ARG A 250 -4.03 15.11 1.00
C ARG A 250 -3.38 16.20 0.14
N GLU A 251 -3.13 15.92 -1.13
CA GLU A 251 -2.60 16.90 -2.08
C GLU A 251 -3.60 18.03 -2.36
N ILE A 252 -4.87 17.71 -2.63
CA ILE A 252 -5.94 18.70 -2.84
C ILE A 252 -6.05 19.63 -1.62
N LEU A 253 -6.10 19.07 -0.42
CA LEU A 253 -6.21 19.81 0.85
C LEU A 253 -4.96 20.64 1.20
N ARG A 254 -3.81 20.36 0.58
CA ARG A 254 -2.61 21.22 0.67
C ARG A 254 -2.68 22.37 -0.33
N SER A 255 -3.14 22.12 -1.54
CA SER A 255 -3.31 23.15 -2.57
C SER A 255 -4.34 24.21 -2.17
N GLU A 256 -5.49 23.78 -1.64
CA GLU A 256 -6.53 24.69 -1.14
C GLU A 256 -6.04 25.61 -0.01
N ARG A 257 -5.12 25.14 0.83
CA ARG A 257 -4.51 25.94 1.90
C ARG A 257 -3.43 26.90 1.43
N ALA A 258 -2.81 26.63 0.29
CA ALA A 258 -1.82 27.52 -0.31
C ALA A 258 -2.47 28.68 -1.08
N ALA A 259 -3.72 28.52 -1.52
CA ALA A 259 -4.50 29.59 -2.14
C ALA A 259 -5.07 30.51 -1.05
N GLU A 260 -4.58 31.76 -0.95
CA GLU A 260 -5.25 32.79 -0.14
C GLU A 260 -6.69 32.97 -0.66
N PRO A 261 -7.72 32.95 0.21
CA PRO A 261 -9.10 32.89 -0.25
C PRO A 261 -9.53 34.22 -0.87
N PRO A 262 -9.90 34.26 -2.17
CA PRO A 262 -10.57 35.41 -2.73
C PRO A 262 -12.02 35.40 -2.22
N HIS A 263 -12.37 36.41 -1.42
CA HIS A 263 -13.74 36.79 -1.06
C HIS A 263 -14.66 35.69 -0.50
N SER A 264 -14.83 35.76 0.83
CA SER A 264 -15.86 35.12 1.67
C SER A 264 -16.97 34.32 0.96
N MET A 265 -16.68 33.06 0.60
CA MET A 265 -17.67 32.00 0.69
C MET A 265 -17.24 31.11 1.85
N VAL A 266 -17.85 31.37 3.01
CA VAL A 266 -17.69 30.59 4.23
C VAL A 266 -18.45 29.27 4.04
N VAL A 267 -17.85 28.33 3.33
CA VAL A 267 -18.08 26.92 3.61
C VAL A 267 -16.95 26.54 4.56
N GLU A 268 -17.23 26.53 5.86
CA GLU A 268 -16.29 26.08 6.90
C GLU A 268 -15.95 24.60 6.67
N MET A 269 -15.07 24.31 5.71
CA MET A 269 -14.46 22.99 5.57
C MET A 269 -13.18 22.98 6.41
N SER A 270 -13.27 22.25 7.51
CA SER A 270 -12.21 21.93 8.47
C SER A 270 -10.81 21.86 7.85
N GLU A 271 -9.88 22.66 8.38
CA GLU A 271 -8.46 22.82 7.95
C GLU A 271 -7.57 21.56 8.06
N GLN A 272 -8.10 20.34 7.88
CA GLN A 272 -7.44 19.11 8.29
C GLN A 272 -7.29 18.13 7.11
N GLY A 273 -6.28 18.41 6.28
CA GLY A 273 -5.93 17.64 5.10
C GLY A 273 -5.40 16.21 5.29
N ASP A 274 -5.57 15.60 6.46
CA ASP A 274 -5.03 14.26 6.74
C ASP A 274 -6.09 13.25 7.21
N VAL A 275 -7.37 13.62 7.31
CA VAL A 275 -8.35 12.78 8.02
C VAL A 275 -9.05 11.82 7.07
N ALA A 276 -8.46 10.65 6.87
CA ALA A 276 -9.27 9.49 6.51
C ALA A 276 -10.22 9.22 7.69
N LYS A 277 -11.49 8.91 7.40
CA LYS A 277 -12.46 8.64 8.45
C LYS A 277 -12.11 7.31 9.13
N ILE A 278 -12.37 7.21 10.43
CA ILE A 278 -11.93 6.07 11.25
C ILE A 278 -12.50 4.74 10.74
N ASP A 279 -13.74 4.73 10.26
CA ASP A 279 -14.39 3.58 9.61
C ASP A 279 -13.63 3.15 8.35
N GLU A 280 -13.32 4.09 7.46
CA GLU A 280 -12.56 3.85 6.23
C GLU A 280 -11.18 3.24 6.56
N VAL A 281 -10.44 3.87 7.48
CA VAL A 281 -9.09 3.43 7.88
C VAL A 281 -9.12 2.02 8.47
N VAL A 282 -10.04 1.77 9.40
CA VAL A 282 -10.16 0.46 10.05
C VAL A 282 -10.63 -0.60 9.06
N GLU A 283 -11.63 -0.32 8.22
CA GLU A 283 -12.17 -1.28 7.26
C GLU A 283 -11.12 -1.69 6.22
N VAL A 284 -10.35 -0.72 5.72
CA VAL A 284 -9.36 -0.98 4.66
C VAL A 284 -8.11 -1.66 5.22
N TYR A 285 -7.56 -1.14 6.33
CA TYR A 285 -6.19 -1.45 6.76
C TYR A 285 -6.09 -2.29 8.04
N ALA A 286 -7.13 -2.36 8.88
CA ALA A 286 -7.00 -3.14 10.12
C ALA A 286 -6.76 -4.63 9.85
N ARG A 287 -7.06 -5.14 8.65
CA ARG A 287 -6.76 -6.53 8.23
C ARG A 287 -5.32 -6.76 7.77
N HIS A 288 -4.51 -5.71 7.58
CA HIS A 288 -3.12 -5.85 7.15
C HIS A 288 -2.27 -6.49 8.23
N LYS A 289 -1.34 -7.35 7.85
CA LYS A 289 -0.51 -8.15 8.76
C LYS A 289 0.47 -7.26 9.53
N CYS A 290 0.59 -7.53 10.83
CA CYS A 290 1.60 -6.98 11.72
C CYS A 290 1.98 -8.05 12.76
N SER A 291 3.18 -7.95 13.33
CA SER A 291 3.65 -8.90 14.34
C SER A 291 3.08 -8.64 15.72
N ASP A 292 2.89 -7.37 16.07
CA ASP A 292 2.31 -6.94 17.35
C ASP A 292 0.88 -6.44 17.12
N PRO A 293 -0.15 -7.01 17.77
CA PRO A 293 -1.53 -6.55 17.61
C PRO A 293 -1.76 -5.08 17.97
N LYS A 294 -0.89 -4.48 18.81
CA LYS A 294 -0.95 -3.05 19.13
C LYS A 294 -0.67 -2.16 17.91
N ASP A 295 0.07 -2.68 16.94
CA ASP A 295 0.37 -1.97 15.70
C ASP A 295 -0.90 -1.68 14.90
N LYS A 296 -1.98 -2.48 15.03
CA LYS A 296 -3.29 -2.19 14.41
C LYS A 296 -3.84 -0.81 14.78
N VAL A 297 -3.40 -0.27 15.91
CA VAL A 297 -3.74 1.07 16.37
C VAL A 297 -2.59 2.04 16.09
N TYR A 298 -1.37 1.73 16.55
CA TYR A 298 -0.23 2.65 16.41
C TYR A 298 0.21 2.85 14.96
N GLY A 299 0.10 1.81 14.15
CA GLY A 299 0.30 1.78 12.70
C GLY A 299 -0.75 2.57 11.90
N LEU A 300 -1.89 2.92 12.49
CA LEU A 300 -2.94 3.73 11.84
C LEU A 300 -3.09 5.12 12.48
N ARG A 301 -2.38 5.39 13.58
CA ARG A 301 -2.45 6.61 14.38
C ARG A 301 -2.34 7.90 13.56
N GLU A 302 -1.43 7.95 12.59
CA GLU A 302 -1.19 9.15 11.79
C GLU A 302 -2.31 9.49 10.80
N LEU A 303 -3.18 8.52 10.49
CA LEU A 303 -4.29 8.67 9.53
C LEU A 303 -5.59 9.12 10.20
N VAL A 304 -5.72 8.89 11.50
CA VAL A 304 -6.89 9.26 12.30
C VAL A 304 -6.53 10.44 13.19
N GLU A 305 -7.16 11.58 12.96
CA GLU A 305 -6.71 12.84 13.54
C GLU A 305 -6.70 12.85 15.08
N GLU A 306 -7.78 12.39 15.71
CA GLU A 306 -7.86 12.35 17.17
C GLU A 306 -6.81 11.41 17.76
N TRP A 307 -6.49 10.31 17.06
CA TRP A 307 -5.43 9.39 17.48
C TRP A 307 -4.07 10.07 17.35
N ARG A 308 -3.80 10.72 16.22
CA ARG A 308 -2.57 11.50 16.05
C ARG A 308 -2.40 12.55 17.15
N LYS A 309 -3.46 13.29 17.49
CA LYS A 309 -3.40 14.36 18.50
C LYS A 309 -3.24 13.85 19.93
N LYS A 310 -3.89 12.72 20.28
CA LYS A 310 -4.08 12.33 21.70
C LYS A 310 -3.52 10.97 22.06
N LEU A 311 -3.29 10.08 21.09
CA LEU A 311 -2.70 8.77 21.35
C LEU A 311 -1.18 8.88 21.38
N THR A 312 -0.54 8.32 22.39
CA THR A 312 0.92 8.17 22.45
C THR A 312 1.25 6.68 22.48
N PRO A 313 2.00 6.14 21.49
CA PRO A 313 2.43 4.74 21.51
C PRO A 313 3.19 4.39 22.78
N TYR A 314 2.81 3.28 23.41
CA TYR A 314 3.47 2.77 24.62
C TYR A 314 3.36 1.24 24.66
N TYR A 315 4.39 0.56 24.18
CA TYR A 315 4.37 -0.89 23.95
C TYR A 315 4.30 -1.74 25.22
N LYS A 316 4.58 -1.16 26.39
CA LYS A 316 4.40 -1.81 27.70
C LYS A 316 2.93 -2.02 28.08
N LYS A 317 1.98 -1.34 27.42
CA LYS A 317 0.54 -1.60 27.59
C LYS A 317 0.16 -2.95 26.99
N SER A 318 -0.81 -3.60 27.60
CA SER A 318 -1.50 -4.75 27.00
C SER A 318 -2.29 -4.32 25.75
N VAL A 319 -2.60 -5.30 24.89
CA VAL A 319 -3.43 -5.08 23.69
C VAL A 319 -4.80 -4.49 24.06
N LEU A 320 -5.39 -4.95 25.16
CA LEU A 320 -6.66 -4.43 25.68
C LEU A 320 -6.55 -2.96 26.09
N GLU A 321 -5.50 -2.57 26.82
CA GLU A 321 -5.29 -1.18 27.21
C GLU A 321 -5.14 -0.25 26.00
N VAL A 322 -4.43 -0.70 24.95
CA VAL A 322 -4.31 0.07 23.70
C VAL A 322 -5.65 0.21 22.99
N PHE A 323 -6.45 -0.85 22.94
CA PHE A 323 -7.83 -0.76 22.42
C PHE A 323 -8.66 0.23 23.25
N LEU A 324 -8.58 0.16 24.58
CA LEU A 324 -9.30 1.05 25.48
C LEU A 324 -8.87 2.52 25.36
N ASP A 325 -7.61 2.79 25.00
CA ASP A 325 -7.15 4.15 24.73
C ASP A 325 -7.95 4.77 23.57
N VAL A 326 -8.01 4.11 22.41
CA VAL A 326 -8.75 4.63 21.25
C VAL A 326 -10.26 4.53 21.38
N ALA A 327 -10.75 3.55 22.12
CA ALA A 327 -12.15 3.44 22.52
C ALA A 327 -12.65 4.67 23.28
N ARG A 328 -11.80 5.29 24.11
CA ARG A 328 -12.10 6.53 24.86
C ARG A 328 -11.93 7.80 24.02
N LEU A 329 -11.33 7.72 22.84
CA LEU A 329 -11.15 8.87 21.95
C LEU A 329 -12.40 9.07 21.08
N ASP A 330 -12.42 8.46 19.90
CA ASP A 330 -13.42 8.68 18.85
C ASP A 330 -13.94 7.40 18.20
N LEU A 331 -13.43 6.22 18.61
CA LEU A 331 -13.84 4.93 18.05
C LEU A 331 -15.35 4.65 18.18
N PHE A 332 -16.03 5.25 19.16
CA PHE A 332 -17.49 5.16 19.34
C PHE A 332 -18.26 6.44 18.98
N LYS A 333 -17.59 7.50 18.53
CA LYS A 333 -18.22 8.80 18.21
C LYS A 333 -18.74 8.79 16.78
N GLN A 334 -20.06 8.79 16.61
CA GLN A 334 -20.69 8.73 15.29
C GLN A 334 -20.36 9.93 14.42
N GLU A 335 -20.23 11.12 15.03
CA GLU A 335 -19.80 12.36 14.38
C GLU A 335 -18.41 12.25 13.75
N ASN A 336 -17.57 11.35 14.26
CA ASN A 336 -16.24 11.05 13.73
C ASN A 336 -16.22 9.74 12.93
N HIS A 337 -17.38 9.24 12.50
CA HIS A 337 -17.56 7.98 11.78
C HIS A 337 -17.15 6.74 12.58
N GLY A 338 -17.06 6.87 13.90
CA GLY A 338 -16.93 5.74 14.80
C GLY A 338 -18.24 4.97 14.96
N GLY A 339 -18.18 3.89 15.71
CA GLY A 339 -19.36 3.11 16.06
C GLY A 339 -18.99 1.71 16.53
N VAL A 340 -19.98 1.01 17.09
CA VAL A 340 -19.77 -0.34 17.64
C VAL A 340 -19.30 -1.34 16.57
N HIS A 341 -19.68 -1.17 15.31
CA HIS A 341 -19.23 -2.02 14.21
C HIS A 341 -17.75 -1.80 13.88
N VAL A 342 -17.31 -0.53 13.77
CA VAL A 342 -15.89 -0.17 13.59
C VAL A 342 -15.04 -0.66 14.77
N ALA A 343 -15.52 -0.42 15.99
CA ALA A 343 -14.86 -0.86 17.21
C ALA A 343 -14.71 -2.39 17.27
N PHE A 344 -15.76 -3.13 16.91
CA PHE A 344 -15.69 -4.58 16.86
C PHE A 344 -14.76 -5.09 15.75
N ARG A 345 -14.72 -4.40 14.60
CA ARG A 345 -13.81 -4.75 13.52
C ARG A 345 -12.36 -4.64 13.99
N LEU A 346 -12.00 -3.52 14.62
CA LEU A 346 -10.68 -3.31 15.21
C LEU A 346 -10.38 -4.32 16.32
N TRP A 347 -11.32 -4.55 17.25
CA TRP A 347 -11.22 -5.54 18.33
C TRP A 347 -10.86 -6.93 17.79
N SER A 348 -11.59 -7.38 16.76
CA SER A 348 -11.38 -8.67 16.13
C SER A 348 -10.01 -8.76 15.45
N GLU A 349 -9.61 -7.72 14.72
CA GLU A 349 -8.28 -7.67 14.06
C GLU A 349 -7.11 -7.54 15.04
N MET A 350 -7.34 -7.02 16.24
CA MET A 350 -6.38 -7.01 17.35
C MET A 350 -6.32 -8.36 18.10
N GLY A 351 -7.13 -9.35 17.72
CA GLY A 351 -7.13 -10.68 18.35
C GLY A 351 -7.67 -10.69 19.78
N LEU A 352 -8.49 -9.70 20.17
CA LEU A 352 -9.02 -9.58 21.53
C LEU A 352 -10.20 -10.52 21.84
N GLY A 353 -10.72 -11.22 20.82
CA GLY A 353 -11.72 -12.27 20.97
C GLY A 353 -12.94 -12.09 20.08
N ASP A 354 -13.95 -12.90 20.36
CA ASP A 354 -15.23 -12.90 19.65
C ASP A 354 -16.18 -11.80 20.13
N ARG A 355 -17.43 -11.87 19.66
CA ARG A 355 -18.49 -10.91 19.98
C ARG A 355 -18.90 -10.94 21.45
N GLU A 356 -18.81 -12.08 22.11
CA GLU A 356 -19.16 -12.22 23.53
C GLU A 356 -18.14 -11.48 24.40
N LYS A 357 -16.85 -11.73 24.20
CA LYS A 357 -15.77 -11.02 24.90
C LYS A 357 -15.80 -9.52 24.64
N PHE A 358 -16.10 -9.11 23.42
CA PHE A 358 -16.27 -7.70 23.09
C PHE A 358 -17.44 -7.07 23.86
N ASN A 359 -18.59 -7.74 23.92
CA ASN A 359 -19.75 -7.27 24.67
C ASN A 359 -19.47 -7.18 26.18
N ASP A 360 -18.72 -8.14 26.73
CA ASP A 360 -18.29 -8.08 28.14
C ASP A 360 -17.38 -6.89 28.39
N CYS A 361 -16.42 -6.62 27.51
CA CYS A 361 -15.58 -5.41 27.57
C CYS A 361 -16.42 -4.14 27.51
N LEU A 362 -17.43 -4.06 26.63
CA LEU A 362 -18.34 -2.92 26.57
C LEU A 362 -19.15 -2.77 27.86
N ARG A 363 -19.67 -3.87 28.42
CA ARG A 363 -20.42 -3.84 29.68
C ARG A 363 -19.56 -3.32 30.84
N GLN A 364 -18.29 -3.71 30.89
CA GLN A 364 -17.36 -3.34 31.94
C GLN A 364 -16.84 -1.90 31.82
N HIS A 365 -16.44 -1.47 30.61
CA HIS A 365 -15.73 -0.21 30.41
C HIS A 365 -16.60 0.90 29.80
N PHE A 366 -17.70 0.57 29.14
CA PHE A 366 -18.57 1.49 28.40
C PHE A 366 -20.07 1.15 28.54
N PRO A 367 -20.63 1.08 29.76
CA PRO A 367 -21.99 0.57 30.01
C PRO A 367 -23.08 1.33 29.25
N GLU A 368 -22.92 2.63 29.01
CA GLU A 368 -23.86 3.44 28.24
C GLU A 368 -23.88 3.09 26.75
N ILE A 369 -22.72 2.73 26.17
CA ILE A 369 -22.61 2.28 24.78
C ILE A 369 -23.20 0.87 24.68
N TYR A 370 -22.89 -0.01 25.63
CA TYR A 370 -23.45 -1.36 25.70
C TYR A 370 -24.97 -1.34 25.73
N SER A 371 -25.56 -0.53 26.61
CA SER A 371 -27.02 -0.43 26.79
C SER A 371 -27.72 0.02 25.51
N ARG A 372 -27.18 1.06 24.84
CA ARG A 372 -27.69 1.54 23.54
C ARG A 372 -27.50 0.54 22.41
N HIS A 373 -26.45 -0.27 22.46
CA HIS A 373 -26.17 -1.29 21.46
C HIS A 373 -27.15 -2.46 21.56
N VAL A 374 -27.39 -2.96 22.78
CA VAL A 374 -28.31 -4.08 23.03
C VAL A 374 -29.76 -3.69 22.75
N SER A 375 -30.18 -2.45 23.05
CA SER A 375 -31.54 -1.99 22.74
C SER A 375 -31.86 -1.87 21.24
N ARG A 376 -30.85 -1.99 20.37
CA ARG A 376 -30.99 -1.93 18.90
C ARG A 376 -30.93 -3.31 18.24
N LEU A 377 -30.50 -4.35 18.98
CA LEU A 377 -30.59 -5.75 18.57
C LEU A 377 -32.00 -6.25 18.89
#